data_AF-A0A382XIQ1-F1
#
_entry.id   AF-A0A382XIQ1-F1
#
_cell.length_a   1.000
_cell.length_b   1.000
_cell.length_c   1.000
_cell.angle_alpha   90.00
_cell.angle_beta   90.00
_cell.angle_gamma   90.00
#
_symmetry.space_group_name_H-M   'P 1'
#
loop_
_entity.id
_entity.type
_entity.pdbx_description
1 polymer ?
#
loop_
_entity_poly.entity_id
_entity_poly.type
_entity_poly.pdbx_seq_one_letter_code
_entity_poly.pdbx_strand_id
1 'polypeptide(L)'
;MIDINQIINLEKYPINDIGSLKYKELTNYTRKQLNEDGCCVLPNFIKPDSIRKMKDEVDRNLSKIYFTSDKHNPYFTKDDKTLPEDHPKRIFTVRQSGYLNSDDLEKDSDLNKFYDLEEMLKFVSDSLEVFPLYTWADP
;
A
#
# COMPACT_ATOMS: atom_id res chain seq x y z
N MET A 1 11.76 -20.03 7.06
CA MET A 1 10.78 -18.99 7.44
C MET A 1 11.55 -17.68 7.42
N ILE A 2 11.16 -16.72 6.57
CA ILE A 2 11.83 -15.42 6.56
C ILE A 2 11.47 -14.67 7.83
N ASP A 3 12.47 -14.06 8.46
CA ASP A 3 12.30 -13.22 9.63
C ASP A 3 11.72 -11.86 9.20
N ILE A 4 10.54 -11.51 9.70
CA ILE A 4 9.86 -10.21 9.48
C ILE A 4 10.78 -9.02 9.79
N ASN A 5 11.75 -9.18 10.71
CA ASN A 5 12.77 -8.16 10.97
C ASN A 5 13.63 -7.85 9.75
N GLN A 6 13.68 -8.69 8.72
CA GLN A 6 14.41 -8.39 7.48
C GLN A 6 13.63 -7.47 6.53
N ILE A 7 12.31 -7.43 6.66
CA ILE A 7 11.40 -6.64 5.81
C ILE A 7 11.04 -5.32 6.50
N ILE A 8 10.63 -5.39 7.77
CA ILE A 8 10.07 -4.26 8.52
C ILE A 8 11.07 -3.73 9.54
N ASN A 9 11.11 -2.42 9.71
CA ASN A 9 11.87 -1.75 10.76
C ASN A 9 11.17 -1.88 12.13
N LEU A 10 11.21 -3.08 12.72
CA LEU A 10 10.54 -3.39 13.98
C LEU A 10 11.14 -2.66 15.20
N GLU A 11 12.39 -2.17 15.10
CA GLU A 11 12.98 -1.32 16.15
C GLU A 11 12.22 -0.01 16.31
N LYS A 12 11.77 0.58 15.19
CA LYS A 12 10.98 1.80 15.16
C LYS A 12 9.48 1.54 15.23
N TYR A 13 9.02 0.44 14.63
CA TYR A 13 7.61 0.09 14.47
C TYR A 13 7.35 -1.34 14.98
N PRO A 14 7.19 -1.53 16.29
CA PRO A 14 7.09 -2.87 16.91
C PRO A 14 5.70 -3.49 16.71
N ILE A 15 5.29 -3.67 15.45
CA ILE A 15 3.97 -4.21 15.09
C ILE A 15 3.76 -5.67 15.54
N ASN A 16 4.86 -6.37 15.83
CA ASN A 16 4.86 -7.73 16.35
C ASN A 16 4.71 -7.80 17.89
N ASP A 17 4.68 -6.66 18.58
CA ASP A 17 4.55 -6.58 20.04
C ASP A 17 3.21 -5.91 20.43
N ILE A 18 2.11 -6.53 20.01
CA ILE A 18 0.73 -6.02 20.07
C ILE A 18 0.30 -5.60 21.50
N GLY A 19 0.88 -6.23 22.53
CA GLY A 19 0.55 -5.93 23.93
C GLY A 19 1.31 -4.73 24.52
N SER A 20 2.40 -4.32 23.89
CA SER A 20 3.31 -3.32 24.46
C SER A 20 2.74 -1.91 24.48
N LEU A 21 3.32 -1.09 25.36
CA LEU A 21 3.05 0.35 25.37
C LEU A 21 3.42 0.99 24.02
N LYS A 22 4.55 0.60 23.43
CA LYS A 22 5.02 1.15 22.14
C LYS A 22 4.06 0.86 20.99
N TYR A 23 3.48 -0.35 20.94
CA TYR A 23 2.46 -0.67 19.93
C TYR A 23 1.19 0.17 20.10
N LYS A 24 0.73 0.36 21.34
CA LYS A 24 -0.42 1.22 21.64
C LYS A 24 -0.16 2.68 21.26
N GLU A 25 1.03 3.19 21.55
CA GLU A 25 1.45 4.53 21.12
C GLU A 25 1.48 4.66 19.60
N LEU A 26 2.01 3.66 18.89
CA LEU A 26 2.06 3.63 17.43
C LEU A 26 0.65 3.63 16.81
N THR A 27 -0.25 2.78 17.30
CA THR A 27 -1.64 2.70 16.81
C THR A 27 -2.46 3.95 17.14
N ASN A 28 -2.25 4.55 18.31
CA ASN A 28 -2.87 5.85 18.63
C ASN A 28 -2.35 6.96 17.71
N TYR A 29 -1.05 6.96 17.40
CA TYR A 29 -0.46 7.89 16.44
C TYR A 29 -1.06 7.72 15.04
N THR A 30 -1.13 6.48 14.52
CA THR A 30 -1.68 6.24 13.18
C THR A 30 -3.16 6.59 13.09
N ARG A 31 -3.97 6.23 14.10
CA ARG A 31 -5.39 6.63 14.18
C ARG A 31 -5.56 8.13 14.15
N LYS A 32 -4.78 8.85 14.95
CA LYS A 32 -4.84 10.31 15.00
C LYS A 32 -4.56 10.92 13.62
N GLN A 33 -3.47 10.50 12.98
CA GLN A 33 -3.12 10.98 11.64
C GLN A 33 -4.20 10.65 10.60
N LEU A 34 -4.74 9.43 10.61
CA LEU A 34 -5.81 9.02 9.70
C LEU A 34 -7.09 9.84 9.91
N ASN A 35 -7.45 10.12 11.16
CA ASN A 35 -8.65 10.90 11.49
C ASN A 35 -8.51 12.40 11.18
N GLU A 36 -7.33 12.97 11.39
CA GLU A 36 -7.08 14.41 11.18
C GLU A 36 -6.74 14.73 9.72
N ASP A 37 -5.88 13.93 9.08
CA ASP A 37 -5.30 14.22 7.76
C ASP A 37 -5.82 13.29 6.65
N GLY A 38 -6.61 12.26 6.98
CA GLY A 38 -7.04 11.23 6.03
C GLY A 38 -5.91 10.29 5.57
N CYS A 39 -4.69 10.44 6.10
CA CYS A 39 -3.54 9.62 5.76
C CYS A 39 -2.52 9.56 6.92
N CYS A 40 -1.70 8.53 6.94
CA CYS A 40 -0.57 8.42 7.86
C CYS A 40 0.69 8.01 7.09
N VAL A 41 1.80 8.71 7.35
CA VAL A 41 3.10 8.39 6.77
C VAL A 41 3.97 7.75 7.83
N LEU A 42 4.53 6.57 7.53
CA LEU A 42 5.48 5.84 8.38
C LEU A 42 6.86 5.80 7.69
N PRO A 43 7.72 6.81 7.90
CA PRO A 43 9.01 6.88 7.21
C PRO A 43 9.92 5.71 7.59
N ASN A 44 10.52 5.07 6.58
CA ASN A 44 11.43 3.93 6.75
C ASN A 44 10.76 2.73 7.46
N PHE A 45 9.47 2.52 7.20
CA PHE A 45 8.73 1.36 7.71
C PHE A 45 9.26 0.05 7.12
N ILE A 46 9.44 0.01 5.81
CA ILE A 46 10.12 -1.10 5.11
C ILE A 46 11.62 -0.80 5.07
N LYS A 47 12.45 -1.82 5.32
CA LYS A 47 13.90 -1.70 5.27
C LYS A 47 14.39 -1.47 3.84
N PRO A 48 15.43 -0.65 3.63
CA PRO A 48 15.95 -0.34 2.29
C PRO A 48 16.34 -1.56 1.46
N ASP A 49 16.89 -2.59 2.11
CA ASP A 49 17.28 -3.84 1.44
C ASP A 49 16.07 -4.61 0.91
N SER A 50 14.97 -4.61 1.65
CA SER A 50 13.72 -5.24 1.21
C SER A 50 13.08 -4.44 0.08
N ILE A 51 13.06 -3.11 0.16
CA ILE A 51 12.61 -2.24 -0.95
C ILE A 51 13.38 -2.55 -2.24
N ARG A 52 14.72 -2.72 -2.14
CA ARG A 52 15.55 -3.09 -3.29
C ARG A 52 15.17 -4.46 -3.85
N LYS A 53 14.99 -5.48 -3.02
CA LYS A 53 14.56 -6.82 -3.46
C LYS A 53 13.20 -6.79 -4.16
N MET A 54 12.21 -6.09 -3.58
CA MET A 54 10.88 -5.92 -4.16
C MET A 54 10.96 -5.23 -5.52
N LYS A 55 11.77 -4.17 -5.65
CA LYS A 55 12.00 -3.49 -6.93
C LYS A 55 12.66 -4.42 -7.96
N ASP A 56 13.73 -5.11 -7.58
CA ASP A 56 14.44 -6.00 -8.50
C ASP A 56 13.55 -7.16 -8.98
N GLU A 57 12.65 -7.65 -8.13
CA GLU A 57 11.62 -8.64 -8.49
C GLU A 57 10.64 -8.09 -9.53
N VAL A 58 10.13 -6.86 -9.34
CA VAL A 58 9.27 -6.20 -10.32
C VAL A 58 10.02 -5.99 -11.64
N ASP A 59 11.28 -5.57 -11.60
CA ASP A 59 12.11 -5.37 -12.79
C ASP A 59 12.30 -6.68 -13.58
N ARG A 60 12.51 -7.81 -12.91
CA ARG A 60 12.61 -9.13 -13.56
C ARG A 60 11.31 -9.57 -14.21
N ASN A 61 10.18 -9.09 -13.71
CA ASN A 61 8.84 -9.43 -14.22
C ASN A 61 8.25 -8.36 -15.15
N LEU A 62 9.03 -7.36 -15.61
CA LEU A 62 8.55 -6.29 -16.50
C LEU A 62 7.80 -6.79 -17.73
N SER A 63 8.24 -7.89 -18.34
CA SER A 63 7.60 -8.47 -19.53
C SER A 63 6.19 -9.02 -19.26
N LYS A 64 5.83 -9.25 -17.99
CA LYS A 64 4.53 -9.73 -17.56
C LYS A 64 3.61 -8.59 -17.12
N ILE A 65 4.13 -7.38 -16.98
CA ILE A 65 3.33 -6.22 -16.56
C ILE A 65 2.37 -5.84 -17.67
N TYR A 66 1.08 -5.77 -17.32
CA TYR A 66 0.07 -5.20 -18.18
C TYR A 66 0.06 -3.68 -18.00
N PHE A 67 0.47 -2.96 -19.05
CA PHE A 67 0.48 -1.50 -19.05
C PHE A 67 -0.81 -0.94 -19.66
N THR A 68 -1.46 -0.02 -18.97
CA THR A 68 -2.59 0.76 -19.46
C THR A 68 -2.23 2.23 -19.56
N SER A 69 -2.81 2.91 -20.54
CA SER A 69 -2.66 4.34 -20.75
C SER A 69 -4.01 4.91 -21.13
N ASP A 70 -4.53 5.83 -20.32
CA ASP A 70 -5.84 6.41 -20.55
C ASP A 70 -5.90 7.85 -20.02
N LYS A 71 -6.91 8.60 -20.46
CA LYS A 71 -7.06 10.02 -20.16
C LYS A 71 -8.33 10.24 -19.35
N HIS A 72 -8.16 10.73 -18.13
CA HIS A 72 -9.24 10.88 -17.16
C HIS A 72 -9.26 12.29 -16.55
N ASN A 73 -10.46 12.76 -16.19
CA ASN A 73 -10.61 13.88 -15.27
C ASN A 73 -10.59 13.36 -13.81
N PRO A 74 -10.46 14.23 -12.80
CA PRO A 74 -10.39 13.83 -11.39
C PRO A 74 -11.60 13.04 -10.86
N TYR A 75 -12.71 13.01 -11.61
CA TYR A 75 -13.96 12.35 -11.23
C TYR A 75 -14.29 11.14 -12.11
N PHE A 76 -13.39 10.73 -13.02
CA PHE A 76 -13.58 9.62 -13.95
C PHE A 76 -14.88 9.72 -14.78
N THR A 77 -15.29 10.94 -15.15
CA THR A 77 -16.48 11.17 -15.99
C THR A 77 -16.14 11.49 -17.44
N LYS A 78 -17.16 11.47 -18.31
CA LYS A 78 -17.07 12.05 -19.65
C LYS A 78 -16.98 13.58 -19.58
N ASP A 79 -16.51 14.19 -20.67
CA ASP A 79 -16.51 15.66 -20.82
C ASP A 79 -17.95 16.19 -20.77
N ASP A 80 -18.13 17.30 -20.06
CA ASP A 80 -19.41 17.99 -19.91
C ASP A 80 -19.25 19.41 -20.43
N LYS A 81 -19.62 19.59 -21.70
CA LYS A 81 -19.48 20.87 -22.42
C LYS A 81 -20.40 21.98 -21.92
N THR A 82 -21.31 21.67 -21.00
CA THR A 82 -22.16 22.69 -20.35
C THR A 82 -21.40 23.48 -19.28
N LEU A 83 -20.23 22.99 -18.85
CA LEU A 83 -19.38 23.63 -17.84
C LEU A 83 -18.30 24.52 -18.49
N PRO A 84 -17.79 25.53 -17.76
CA PRO A 84 -16.62 26.30 -18.17
C PRO A 84 -15.41 25.41 -18.51
N GLU A 85 -14.59 25.84 -19.48
CA GLU A 85 -13.46 25.04 -19.98
C GLU A 85 -12.39 24.73 -18.90
N ASP A 86 -12.26 25.59 -17.89
CA ASP A 86 -11.36 25.44 -16.75
C ASP A 86 -11.96 24.61 -15.60
N HIS A 87 -13.21 24.16 -15.73
CA HIS A 87 -13.82 23.31 -14.72
C HIS A 87 -13.06 21.97 -14.64
N PRO A 88 -12.72 21.45 -13.43
CA PRO A 88 -11.96 20.21 -13.29
C PRO A 88 -12.53 18.97 -14.00
N LYS A 89 -13.85 18.88 -14.21
CA LYS A 89 -14.51 17.80 -14.99
C LYS A 89 -14.16 17.83 -16.49
N ARG A 90 -13.68 18.97 -16.98
CA ARG A 90 -13.25 19.18 -18.37
C ARG A 90 -11.73 19.18 -18.53
N ILE A 91 -10.99 19.14 -17.41
CA ILE A 91 -9.53 18.98 -17.41
C ILE A 91 -9.21 17.49 -17.34
N PHE A 92 -8.62 16.99 -18.41
CA PHE A 92 -8.26 15.59 -18.53
C PHE A 92 -6.74 15.41 -18.60
N THR A 93 -6.22 14.51 -17.77
CA THR A 93 -4.80 14.20 -17.68
C THR A 93 -4.55 12.77 -18.15
N VAL A 94 -3.43 12.55 -18.85
CA VAL A 94 -2.99 11.20 -19.22
C VAL A 94 -2.43 10.50 -17.99
N ARG A 95 -2.95 9.31 -17.71
CA ARG A 95 -2.46 8.41 -16.65
C ARG A 95 -1.99 7.12 -17.30
N GLN A 96 -0.76 6.75 -16.99
CA GLN A 96 -0.18 5.46 -17.35
C GLN A 96 0.01 4.63 -16.10
N SER A 97 -0.28 3.33 -16.16
CA SER A 97 -0.16 2.43 -15.01
C SER A 97 0.26 1.04 -15.47
N GLY A 98 1.11 0.40 -14.68
CA GLY A 98 1.50 -0.99 -14.86
C GLY A 98 0.92 -1.84 -13.73
N TYR A 99 0.39 -3.01 -14.08
CA TYR A 99 -0.16 -3.98 -13.15
C TYR A 99 0.61 -5.29 -13.27
N LEU A 100 1.13 -5.79 -12.15
CA LEU A 100 1.74 -7.11 -12.02
C LEU A 100 0.87 -7.92 -11.06
N ASN A 101 0.46 -9.12 -11.47
CA ASN A 101 -0.36 -9.99 -10.63
C ASN A 101 0.49 -10.62 -9.52
N SER A 102 -0.11 -10.87 -8.35
CA SER A 102 0.58 -11.54 -7.24
C SER A 102 1.07 -12.95 -7.59
N ASP A 103 0.35 -13.65 -8.48
CA ASP A 103 0.71 -14.98 -8.97
C ASP A 103 2.00 -14.99 -9.81
N ASP A 104 2.39 -13.83 -10.34
CA ASP A 104 3.63 -13.66 -11.09
C ASP A 104 4.84 -13.33 -10.21
N LEU A 105 4.61 -13.02 -8.93
CA LEU A 105 5.68 -12.77 -7.97
C LEU A 105 6.40 -14.08 -7.61
N GLU A 106 7.66 -13.94 -7.23
CA GLU A 106 8.50 -15.09 -6.95
C GLU A 106 8.08 -15.75 -5.63
N LYS A 107 8.33 -17.05 -5.48
CA LYS A 107 8.02 -17.80 -4.26
C LYS A 107 8.57 -17.15 -3.00
N ASP A 108 9.72 -16.49 -3.13
CA ASP A 108 10.40 -15.81 -2.04
C ASP A 108 10.15 -14.29 -1.98
N SER A 109 9.13 -13.79 -2.67
CA SER A 109 8.75 -12.38 -2.72
C SER A 109 8.57 -11.75 -1.33
N ASP A 110 9.32 -10.68 -1.07
CA ASP A 110 9.08 -9.85 0.11
C ASP A 110 7.71 -9.13 0.03
N LEU A 111 7.17 -8.88 -1.18
CA LEU A 111 5.84 -8.27 -1.35
C LEU A 111 4.73 -9.20 -0.84
N ASN A 112 4.71 -10.46 -1.30
CA ASN A 112 3.72 -11.45 -0.84
C ASN A 112 3.89 -11.72 0.65
N LYS A 113 5.14 -11.93 1.10
CA LYS A 113 5.42 -12.14 2.52
C LYS A 113 4.89 -11.00 3.37
N PHE A 114 5.15 -9.75 2.97
CA PHE A 114 4.67 -8.56 3.67
C PHE A 114 3.14 -8.48 3.75
N TYR A 115 2.46 -8.79 2.64
CA TYR A 115 1.00 -8.78 2.55
C TYR A 115 0.34 -9.83 3.44
N ASP A 116 0.95 -11.03 3.53
CA ASP A 116 0.42 -12.17 4.29
C ASP A 116 0.73 -12.12 5.80
N LEU A 117 1.43 -11.09 6.29
CA LEU A 117 1.78 -10.97 7.72
C LEU A 117 0.53 -10.70 8.58
N GLU A 118 0.24 -11.60 9.52
CA GLU A 118 -0.83 -11.42 10.50
C GLU A 118 -0.61 -10.17 11.36
N GLU A 119 0.64 -9.86 11.73
CA GLU A 119 1.00 -8.67 12.48
C GLU A 119 0.72 -7.39 11.69
N MET A 120 0.92 -7.41 10.37
CA MET A 120 0.55 -6.30 9.48
C MET A 120 -0.97 -6.15 9.37
N LEU A 121 -1.69 -7.25 9.13
CA LEU A 121 -3.15 -7.25 9.08
C LEU A 121 -3.74 -6.68 10.37
N LYS A 122 -3.22 -7.12 11.52
CA LYS A 122 -3.63 -6.65 12.84
C LYS A 122 -3.29 -5.18 13.05
N PHE A 123 -2.07 -4.75 12.69
CA PHE A 123 -1.66 -3.35 12.78
C PHE A 123 -2.54 -2.42 11.92
N VAL A 124 -2.89 -2.83 10.69
CA VAL A 124 -3.78 -2.07 9.80
C VAL A 124 -5.21 -2.04 10.36
N SER A 125 -5.74 -3.19 10.80
CA SER A 125 -7.05 -3.29 11.45
C SER A 125 -7.15 -2.38 12.68
N ASP A 126 -6.13 -2.42 13.55
CA ASP A 126 -6.04 -1.57 14.72
C ASP A 126 -5.92 -0.09 14.34
N SER A 127 -5.13 0.26 13.33
CA SER A 127 -4.97 1.65 12.88
C SER A 127 -6.23 2.24 12.26
N LEU A 128 -7.02 1.42 11.55
CA LEU A 128 -8.28 1.82 10.89
C LEU A 128 -9.50 1.72 11.81
N GLU A 129 -9.38 1.05 12.95
CA GLU A 129 -10.50 0.71 13.85
C GLU A 129 -11.61 -0.12 13.16
N VAL A 130 -11.22 -0.94 12.18
CA VAL A 130 -12.12 -1.82 11.42
C VAL A 130 -11.89 -3.26 11.84
N PHE A 131 -12.94 -3.90 12.38
CA PHE A 131 -12.90 -5.26 12.88
C PHE A 131 -14.15 -6.07 12.49
N PRO A 132 -14.01 -7.32 12.03
CA PRO A 132 -12.76 -7.95 11.59
C PRO A 132 -12.27 -7.38 10.25
N LEU A 133 -10.94 -7.32 10.07
CA LEU A 133 -10.31 -7.10 8.77
C LEU A 133 -9.77 -8.44 8.27
N TYR A 134 -9.97 -8.73 7.00
CA TYR A 134 -9.49 -9.95 6.34
C TYR A 134 -8.61 -9.59 5.16
N THR A 135 -7.59 -10.40 4.90
CA THR A 135 -6.84 -10.32 3.65
C THR A 135 -7.76 -10.66 2.48
N TRP A 136 -7.58 -9.96 1.36
CA TRP A 136 -8.22 -10.36 0.12
C TRP A 136 -7.56 -11.67 -0.35
N ALA A 137 -8.36 -12.73 -0.42
CA ALA A 137 -7.98 -13.97 -1.08
C ALA A 137 -8.62 -13.95 -2.47
N ASP A 138 -7.80 -13.65 -3.49
CA ASP A 138 -8.23 -13.76 -4.88
C ASP A 138 -8.42 -15.25 -5.23
N PRO A 139 -9.61 -15.70 -5.68
CA PRO A 139 -9.89 -17.11 -5.96
C PRO A 139 -9.29 -17.64 -7.27
#